data_AF-A0A4S2UWF5-F1
#
_entry.id   AF-A0A4S2UWF5-F1
#
_cell.length_a   1.000
_cell.length_b   1.000
_cell.length_c   1.000
_cell.angle_alpha   90.00
_cell.angle_beta   90.00
_cell.angle_gamma   90.00
#
_symmetry.space_group_name_H-M   'P 1'
#
loop_
_entity.id
_entity.type
_entity.pdbx_description
1 polymer ?
#
loop_
_entity_poly.entity_id
_entity_poly.type
_entity_poly.pdbx_seq_one_letter_code
_entity_poly.pdbx_strand_id
1 'polypeptide(L)'
;MSEREWQALTKSEEAFMVNSYEIDILAGVWGDLDDADQSRPVAELAGILLNLIDRGWIEVRRVAPWTSPSGEQGFQPGEPVPRDQLLAVLEDAANWEYPDGDWIGAVTLVETEEGKKITRRSPEEMAE
;
A
#
# COMPACT_ATOMS: atom_id res chain seq x y z
N MET A 1 15.79 -5.50 -13.85
CA MET A 1 15.94 -6.27 -12.60
C MET A 1 14.59 -6.63 -11.97
N SER A 2 13.49 -6.10 -12.49
CA SER A 2 12.15 -6.16 -11.91
C SER A 2 11.44 -7.51 -11.97
N GLU A 3 11.61 -8.30 -13.03
CA GLU A 3 10.84 -9.54 -13.19
C GLU A 3 11.19 -10.61 -12.14
N ARG A 4 12.49 -10.76 -11.83
CA ARG A 4 12.94 -11.71 -10.80
C ARG A 4 12.51 -11.28 -9.40
N GLU A 5 12.51 -9.97 -9.15
CA GLU A 5 12.06 -9.42 -7.87
C GLU A 5 10.56 -9.60 -7.69
N TRP A 6 9.77 -9.36 -8.76
CA TRP A 6 8.33 -9.62 -8.79
C TRP A 6 8.00 -11.10 -8.57
N GLN A 7 8.64 -12.00 -9.32
CA GLN A 7 8.41 -13.46 -9.20
C GLN A 7 8.84 -14.02 -7.84
N ALA A 8 9.69 -13.32 -7.11
CA ALA A 8 10.14 -13.71 -5.77
C ALA A 8 9.21 -13.23 -4.65
N LEU A 9 8.24 -12.36 -4.95
CA LEU A 9 7.26 -11.90 -3.96
C LEU A 9 6.41 -13.07 -3.49
N THR A 10 6.14 -13.09 -2.19
CA THR A 10 5.02 -13.86 -1.65
C THR A 10 3.69 -13.24 -2.09
N LYS A 11 2.59 -13.98 -1.96
CA LYS A 11 1.26 -13.48 -2.30
C LYS A 11 0.87 -12.22 -1.54
N SER A 12 1.15 -12.15 -0.24
CA SER A 12 0.86 -10.96 0.57
C SER A 12 1.73 -9.78 0.15
N GLU A 13 3.01 -10.00 -0.16
CA GLU A 13 3.87 -8.94 -0.70
C GLU A 13 3.38 -8.45 -2.06
N GLU A 14 2.94 -9.35 -2.95
CA GLU A 14 2.33 -8.99 -4.23
C GLU A 14 1.07 -8.12 -4.02
N ALA A 15 0.17 -8.52 -3.11
CA ALA A 15 -1.03 -7.76 -2.79
C ALA A 15 -0.70 -6.33 -2.31
N PHE A 16 0.28 -6.18 -1.39
CA PHE A 16 0.74 -4.86 -0.96
C PHE A 16 1.32 -4.02 -2.10
N MET A 17 2.10 -4.63 -3.00
CA MET A 17 2.70 -3.92 -4.13
C MET A 17 1.62 -3.45 -5.13
N VAL A 18 0.65 -4.31 -5.47
CA VAL A 18 -0.47 -3.97 -6.35
C VAL A 18 -1.30 -2.82 -5.75
N ASN A 19 -1.70 -2.96 -4.48
CA ASN A 19 -2.50 -1.94 -3.82
C ASN A 19 -1.74 -0.60 -3.67
N SER A 20 -0.40 -0.61 -3.55
CA SER A 20 0.40 0.62 -3.55
C SER A 20 0.40 1.35 -4.90
N TYR A 21 0.26 0.60 -6.00
CA TYR A 21 0.11 1.13 -7.35
C TYR A 21 -1.30 1.72 -7.54
N GLU A 22 -2.32 1.06 -6.99
CA GLU A 22 -3.72 1.49 -7.02
C GLU A 22 -4.03 2.62 -6.02
N ILE A 23 -3.11 2.89 -5.09
CA ILE A 23 -3.21 3.91 -4.04
C ILE A 23 -4.37 3.58 -3.08
N ASP A 24 -4.50 2.31 -2.73
CA ASP A 24 -5.56 1.86 -1.85
C ASP A 24 -5.29 2.20 -0.39
N ILE A 25 -6.38 2.25 0.39
CA ILE A 25 -6.29 2.29 1.84
C ILE A 25 -5.96 0.90 2.38
N LEU A 26 -5.32 0.84 3.55
CA LEU A 26 -4.88 -0.42 4.15
C LEU A 26 -6.04 -1.41 4.42
N ALA A 27 -7.24 -0.89 4.68
CA ALA A 27 -8.47 -1.69 4.77
C ALA A 27 -8.91 -2.30 3.42
N GLY A 28 -8.60 -1.64 2.30
CA GLY A 28 -8.78 -2.16 0.95
C GLY A 28 -7.88 -3.35 0.70
N VAL A 29 -6.60 -3.19 1.02
CA VAL A 29 -5.58 -4.26 0.92
C VAL A 29 -6.01 -5.52 1.64
N TRP A 30 -6.60 -5.38 2.84
CA TRP A 30 -7.08 -6.52 3.61
C TRP A 30 -8.05 -7.39 2.80
N GLY A 31 -8.91 -6.77 1.99
CA GLY A 31 -9.85 -7.47 1.11
C GLY A 31 -9.20 -8.30 0.00
N ASP A 32 -7.97 -7.94 -0.41
CA ASP A 32 -7.21 -8.62 -1.47
C ASP A 32 -6.24 -9.69 -0.95
N LEU A 33 -6.03 -9.75 0.37
CA LEU A 33 -5.28 -10.83 1.00
C LEU A 33 -6.03 -12.16 0.88
N ASP A 34 -5.29 -13.26 0.78
CA ASP A 34 -5.90 -14.59 0.81
C ASP A 34 -6.35 -15.00 2.22
N ASP A 35 -7.20 -16.03 2.32
CA ASP A 35 -7.77 -16.49 3.58
C ASP A 35 -6.70 -16.81 4.65
N ALA A 36 -5.52 -17.31 4.22
CA ALA A 36 -4.45 -17.64 5.14
C ALA A 36 -3.85 -16.37 5.73
N ASP A 37 -3.63 -15.35 4.91
CA ASP A 37 -3.08 -14.07 5.34
C ASP A 37 -4.08 -13.24 6.15
N GLN A 38 -5.37 -13.26 5.80
CA GLN A 38 -6.43 -12.63 6.62
C GLN A 38 -6.59 -13.29 8.00
N SER A 39 -6.19 -14.55 8.16
CA SER A 39 -6.22 -15.23 9.46
C SER A 39 -5.04 -14.85 10.38
N ARG A 40 -4.03 -14.14 9.86
CA ARG A 40 -2.85 -13.76 10.62
C ARG A 40 -3.12 -12.59 11.56
N PRO A 41 -2.34 -12.48 12.64
CA PRO A 41 -2.27 -11.23 13.41
C PRO A 41 -1.82 -10.07 12.52
N VAL A 42 -2.47 -8.92 12.69
CA VAL A 42 -2.09 -7.67 12.02
C VAL A 42 -0.60 -7.34 12.19
N ALA A 43 -0.01 -7.64 13.35
CA ALA A 43 1.42 -7.42 13.58
C ALA A 43 2.34 -8.23 12.64
N GLU A 44 1.92 -9.41 12.21
CA GLU A 44 2.69 -10.19 11.22
C GLU A 44 2.61 -9.54 9.84
N LEU A 45 1.43 -9.10 9.42
CA LEU A 45 1.22 -8.39 8.15
C LEU A 45 1.95 -7.03 8.14
N ALA A 46 1.93 -6.32 9.26
CA ALA A 46 2.70 -5.10 9.48
C ALA A 46 4.19 -5.35 9.25
N GLY A 47 4.73 -6.46 9.76
CA GLY A 47 6.12 -6.87 9.53
C GLY A 47 6.43 -7.15 8.05
N ILE A 48 5.51 -7.79 7.32
CA ILE A 48 5.67 -8.03 5.88
C ILE A 48 5.72 -6.70 5.12
N LEU A 49 4.73 -5.83 5.36
CA LEU A 49 4.66 -4.52 4.70
C LEU A 49 5.86 -3.64 5.07
N LEU A 50 6.33 -3.68 6.32
CA LEU A 50 7.51 -2.94 6.75
C LEU A 50 8.77 -3.33 5.96
N ASN A 51 8.94 -4.60 5.61
CA ASN A 51 10.05 -5.03 4.78
C ASN A 51 10.01 -4.41 3.37
N LEU A 52 8.82 -4.25 2.78
CA LEU A 52 8.67 -3.59 1.46
C LEU A 52 8.95 -2.09 1.54
N ILE A 53 8.55 -1.46 2.65
CA ILE A 53 8.88 -0.06 2.93
C ILE A 53 10.39 0.13 3.12
N ASP A 54 11.05 -0.77 3.86
CA ASP A 54 12.49 -0.70 4.11
C ASP A 54 13.33 -0.99 2.85
N ARG A 55 12.79 -1.76 1.89
CA ARG A 55 13.34 -1.87 0.53
C ARG A 55 13.15 -0.59 -0.30
N GLY A 56 12.39 0.36 0.22
CA GLY A 56 12.08 1.62 -0.43
C GLY A 56 11.06 1.50 -1.54
N TRP A 57 10.27 0.43 -1.60
CA TRP A 57 9.31 0.18 -2.69
C TRP A 57 7.94 0.79 -2.44
N ILE A 58 7.53 0.88 -1.17
CA ILE A 58 6.25 1.44 -0.74
C ILE A 58 6.53 2.58 0.25
N GLU A 59 5.73 3.64 0.16
CA GLU A 59 5.60 4.68 1.16
C GLU A 59 4.20 4.64 1.77
N VAL A 60 4.10 4.75 3.09
CA VAL A 60 2.81 4.80 3.80
C VAL A 60 2.45 6.25 4.06
N ARG A 61 1.25 6.64 3.64
CA ARG A 61 0.74 8.00 3.79
C ARG A 61 -0.62 8.01 4.46
N ARG A 62 -1.09 9.21 4.80
CA ARG A 62 -2.47 9.45 5.22
C ARG A 62 -3.27 10.03 4.06
N VAL A 63 -4.49 9.58 3.85
CA VAL A 63 -5.38 10.17 2.84
C VAL A 63 -5.69 11.62 3.21
N ALA A 64 -5.56 12.52 2.24
CA ALA A 64 -5.87 13.93 2.37
C ALA A 64 -7.00 14.32 1.40
N PRO A 65 -7.75 15.40 1.72
CA PRO A 65 -8.74 15.92 0.79
C PRO A 65 -8.03 16.49 -0.43
N TRP A 66 -8.67 16.33 -1.58
CA TRP A 66 -8.27 16.96 -2.83
C TRP A 66 -9.45 17.75 -3.39
N THR A 67 -9.15 18.83 -4.10
CA THR A 67 -10.15 19.61 -4.82
C THR A 67 -9.62 19.84 -6.23
N SER A 68 -10.40 19.41 -7.22
CA SER A 68 -10.06 19.60 -8.63
C SER A 68 -10.06 21.09 -8.99
N PRO A 69 -9.44 21.48 -10.12
CA PRO A 69 -9.53 22.86 -10.61
C PRO A 69 -10.98 23.32 -10.89
N SER A 70 -11.92 22.39 -11.13
CA SER A 70 -13.36 22.68 -11.31
C SER A 70 -14.15 22.77 -9.99
N GLY A 71 -13.51 22.50 -8.83
CA GLY A 71 -14.12 22.57 -7.51
C GLY A 71 -14.74 21.25 -7.03
N GLU A 72 -14.53 20.14 -7.75
CA GLU A 72 -14.99 18.82 -7.33
C GLU A 72 -14.10 18.29 -6.20
N GLN A 73 -14.72 17.68 -5.18
CA GLN A 73 -14.01 17.09 -4.05
C GLN A 73 -13.56 15.66 -4.37
N GLY A 74 -12.41 15.27 -3.85
CA GLY A 74 -11.89 13.92 -3.95
C GLY A 74 -10.83 13.63 -2.90
N PHE A 75 -10.05 12.58 -3.14
CA PHE A 75 -9.03 12.10 -2.23
C PHE A 75 -7.67 12.07 -2.93
N GLN A 76 -6.60 12.25 -2.17
CA GLN A 76 -5.22 12.09 -2.64
C GLN A 76 -4.33 11.58 -1.50
N PRO A 77 -3.15 11.02 -1.80
CA PRO A 77 -2.14 10.80 -0.78
C PRO A 77 -1.68 12.12 -0.17
N GLY A 78 -1.74 12.20 1.16
CA GLY A 78 -1.29 13.34 1.94
C GLY A 78 0.14 13.18 2.45
N GLU A 79 0.33 13.55 3.72
CA GLU A 79 1.64 13.49 4.38
C GLU A 79 2.10 12.04 4.60
N PRO A 80 3.40 11.76 4.43
CA PRO A 80 3.98 10.47 4.78
C PRO A 80 3.93 10.24 6.28
N VAL A 81 3.70 8.98 6.67
CA VAL A 81 3.78 8.57 8.07
C VAL A 81 5.27 8.53 8.47
N PRO A 82 5.66 9.21 9.58
CA PRO A 82 7.04 9.20 10.03
C PRO A 82 7.59 7.80 10.32
N ARG A 83 8.87 7.54 9.97
CA ARG A 83 9.48 6.20 10.06
C ARG A 83 9.42 5.59 11.47
N ASP A 84 9.55 6.42 12.50
CA ASP A 84 9.49 6.06 13.92
C ASP A 84 8.05 5.72 14.39
N GLN A 85 7.03 6.11 13.62
CA GLN A 85 5.62 5.83 13.90
C GLN A 85 5.06 4.70 13.03
N LEU A 86 5.72 4.34 11.93
CA LEU A 86 5.22 3.37 10.95
C LEU A 86 4.79 2.05 11.60
N LEU A 87 5.64 1.44 12.41
CA LEU A 87 5.31 0.14 13.01
C LEU A 87 4.06 0.24 13.87
N ALA A 88 3.96 1.25 14.74
CA ALA A 88 2.80 1.45 15.59
C ALA A 88 1.52 1.71 14.78
N VAL A 89 1.60 2.44 13.67
CA VAL A 89 0.46 2.67 12.77
C VAL A 89 0.03 1.38 12.07
N LEU A 90 0.98 0.58 11.60
CA LEU A 90 0.69 -0.67 10.89
C LEU A 90 0.20 -1.78 11.82
N GLU A 91 0.63 -1.79 13.09
CA GLU A 91 0.17 -2.77 14.10
C GLU A 91 -1.22 -2.45 14.67
N ASP A 92 -1.69 -1.22 14.50
CA ASP A 92 -3.01 -0.80 14.96
C ASP A 92 -4.10 -1.35 14.03
N ALA A 93 -4.84 -2.35 14.53
CA ALA A 93 -5.92 -3.02 13.83
C ALA A 93 -6.99 -2.05 13.28
N ALA A 94 -7.22 -0.90 13.93
CA ALA A 94 -8.20 0.07 13.45
C ALA A 94 -7.83 0.65 12.07
N ASN A 95 -6.54 0.69 11.70
CA ASN A 95 -6.11 1.15 10.37
C ASN A 95 -6.36 0.10 9.27
N TRP A 96 -6.70 -1.13 9.62
CA TRP A 96 -7.05 -2.22 8.68
C TRP A 96 -8.56 -2.41 8.51
N GLU A 97 -9.35 -1.64 9.25
CA GLU A 97 -10.81 -1.62 9.14
C GLU A 97 -11.25 -0.42 8.28
N TYR A 98 -12.34 -0.58 7.54
CA TYR A 98 -12.89 0.54 6.77
C TYR A 98 -13.38 1.63 7.73
N PRO A 99 -13.02 2.90 7.49
CA PRO A 99 -13.47 3.99 8.35
C PRO A 99 -14.98 4.21 8.23
N ASP A 100 -15.59 4.62 9.34
CA ASP A 100 -16.99 5.05 9.37
C ASP A 100 -17.13 6.42 8.69
N GLY A 101 -17.38 6.43 7.38
CA GLY A 101 -17.65 7.64 6.61
C GLY A 101 -16.63 7.90 5.51
N ASP A 102 -16.03 9.09 5.50
CA ASP A 102 -15.00 9.42 4.50
C ASP A 102 -13.65 8.78 4.84
N TRP A 103 -12.77 8.73 3.84
CA TRP A 103 -11.47 8.08 3.98
C TRP A 103 -10.38 9.02 4.49
N ILE A 104 -10.70 10.26 4.87
CA ILE A 104 -9.70 11.25 5.28
C ILE A 104 -8.96 10.77 6.53
N GLY A 105 -7.63 10.77 6.47
CA GLY A 105 -6.78 10.28 7.55
C GLY A 105 -6.61 8.77 7.60
N ALA A 106 -7.28 7.99 6.73
CA ALA A 106 -7.01 6.57 6.57
C ALA A 106 -5.56 6.34 6.11
N VAL A 107 -5.00 5.19 6.48
CA VAL A 107 -3.67 4.77 6.01
C VAL A 107 -3.80 4.33 4.56
N THR A 108 -2.96 4.86 3.68
CA THR A 108 -2.89 4.49 2.26
C THR A 108 -1.47 4.13 1.86
N LEU A 109 -1.35 3.19 0.93
CA LEU A 109 -0.08 2.74 0.38
C LEU A 109 0.20 3.50 -0.92
N VAL A 110 1.41 4.02 -1.08
CA VAL A 110 1.84 4.69 -2.29
C VAL A 110 3.11 4.06 -2.79
N GLU A 111 3.11 3.70 -4.07
CA GLU A 111 4.28 3.21 -4.73
C GLU A 111 5.37 4.29 -4.92
N THR A 112 6.61 3.97 -4.55
CA THR A 112 7.75 4.87 -4.79
C THR A 112 8.30 4.74 -6.21
N GLU A 113 9.27 5.57 -6.59
CA GLU A 113 9.96 5.40 -7.88
C GLU A 113 10.72 4.07 -8.00
N GLU A 114 11.19 3.48 -6.89
CA GLU A 114 11.79 2.15 -6.91
C GLU A 114 10.72 1.06 -6.99
N GLY A 115 9.61 1.22 -6.27
CA GLY A 115 8.47 0.32 -6.36
C GLY A 115 7.91 0.24 -7.77
N LYS A 116 7.82 1.38 -8.47
CA LYS A 116 7.36 1.46 -9.87
C LYS A 116 8.15 0.56 -10.80
N LYS A 117 9.45 0.38 -10.55
CA LYS A 117 10.27 -0.52 -11.36
C LYS A 117 9.82 -1.97 -11.20
N ILE A 118 9.30 -2.33 -10.03
CA ILE A 118 8.83 -3.67 -9.68
C ILE A 118 7.44 -3.94 -10.28
N THR A 119 6.45 -3.06 -10.09
CA THR A 119 5.08 -3.29 -10.62
C THR A 119 4.98 -3.00 -12.12
N ARG A 120 5.62 -1.92 -12.59
CA ARG A 120 5.59 -1.49 -13.99
C ARG A 120 6.76 -2.15 -14.70
N ARG A 121 6.56 -3.41 -15.07
CA ARG A 121 7.41 -4.11 -16.03
C ARG A 121 7.72 -3.17 -17.21
N SER A 122 8.93 -3.24 -17.75
CA SER A 122 9.28 -2.57 -19.00
C SER A 122 8.20 -2.85 -20.06
N PRO A 123 7.66 -1.86 -20.79
CA PRO A 123 6.61 -2.08 -21.80
C PRO A 123 6.92 -3.16 -22.86
N GLU A 124 8.17 -3.60 -22.96
CA GLU A 124 8.62 -4.66 -23.88
C GLU A 124 8.23 -6.09 -23.47
N GLU A 125 7.87 -6.35 -22.20
CA GLU A 125 7.64 -7.73 -21.70
C GLU A 125 6.15 -8.14 -21.60
N MET A 126 5.23 -7.26 -21.99
CA MET A 126 3.77 -7.53 -22.02
C MET A 126 3.25 -7.88 -23.43
N ALA A 127 4.15 -8.05 -24.40
CA ALA A 127 3.85 -8.26 -25.82
C ALA A 127 4.19 -9.67 -26.35
N GLU A 128 4.45 -10.65 -25.48
CA GLU A 128 4.56 -12.07 -25.86
C GLU A 128 3.37 -12.90 -25.38
#